data_AF-A0A968NPW4-F1
#
_entry.id   AF-A0A968NPW4-F1
#
_cell.length_a   1.000
_cell.length_b   1.000
_cell.length_c   1.000
_cell.angle_alpha   90.00
_cell.angle_beta   90.00
_cell.angle_gamma   90.00
#
_symmetry.space_group_name_H-M   'P 1'
#
loop_
_entity.id
_entity.type
_entity.pdbx_description
1 polymer ?
#
loop_
_entity_poly.entity_id
_entity_poly.type
_entity_poly.pdbx_seq_one_letter_code
_entity_poly.pdbx_strand_id
1 'polypeptide(L)'
;MSSFREAQRQAHPTKSNTLSLAIISVLILVLVMQVWLLTAALNESLDGNNAVKWPAFMASAVLFLSGAALLHYLPDPIRHARKVRRHQEQSKRL
;
A
#
# COMPACT_ATOMS: atom_id res chain seq x y z
N MET A 1 13.19 35.56 5.75
CA MET A 1 13.50 34.49 6.73
C MET A 1 12.49 33.33 6.78
N SER A 2 11.48 33.29 5.90
CA SER A 2 10.52 32.16 5.81
C SER A 2 11.02 30.98 4.96
N SER A 3 11.85 31.22 3.93
CA SER A 3 12.26 30.17 2.99
C SER A 3 13.14 29.07 3.60
N PHE A 4 14.01 29.39 4.57
CA PHE A 4 14.83 28.40 5.26
C PHE A 4 13.99 27.46 6.16
N ARG A 5 12.99 28.00 6.87
CA ARG A 5 12.08 27.21 7.70
C ARG A 5 11.18 26.30 6.87
N GLU A 6 10.69 26.79 5.73
CA GLU A 6 9.93 26.01 4.75
C GLU A 6 10.76 24.89 4.13
N ALA A 7 12.01 25.18 3.74
CA ALA A 7 12.93 24.21 3.16
C ALA A 7 13.29 23.07 4.14
N GLN A 8 13.52 23.38 5.43
CA GLN A 8 13.73 22.35 6.44
C GLN A 8 12.47 21.50 6.71
N ARG A 9 11.28 22.11 6.65
CA ARG A 9 10.00 21.39 6.82
C ARG A 9 9.70 20.46 5.63
N GLN A 10 10.08 20.85 4.43
CA GLN A 10 10.00 20.03 3.21
C GLN A 10 11.10 18.95 3.15
N ALA A 11 12.28 19.21 3.72
CA ALA A 11 13.39 18.26 3.83
C ALA A 11 13.17 17.17 4.90
N HIS A 12 12.04 17.20 5.62
CA HIS A 12 11.56 16.11 6.46
C HIS A 12 10.37 15.34 5.82
N PRO A 13 10.48 14.82 4.57
CA PRO A 13 9.45 14.00 3.93
C PRO A 13 9.38 12.58 4.51
N THR A 14 10.11 12.31 5.59
CA THR A 14 10.25 10.99 6.23
C THR A 14 8.90 10.39 6.61
N LYS A 15 7.95 11.19 7.08
CA LYS A 15 6.68 10.65 7.60
C LYS A 15 5.83 9.95 6.53
N SER A 16 5.72 10.52 5.32
CA SER A 16 4.98 9.89 4.22
C SER A 16 5.77 8.74 3.60
N ASN A 17 7.10 8.85 3.46
CA ASN A 17 7.91 7.75 2.96
C ASN A 17 7.91 6.53 3.89
N THR A 18 8.02 6.75 5.21
CA THR A 18 7.92 5.68 6.21
C THR A 18 6.54 5.03 6.20
N LEU A 19 5.47 5.81 6.03
CA LEU A 19 4.11 5.27 5.91
C LEU A 19 3.95 4.40 4.65
N SER A 20 4.42 4.87 3.50
CA SER A 20 4.38 4.08 2.25
C SER A 20 5.20 2.78 2.38
N LEU A 21 6.38 2.85 3.00
CA LEU A 21 7.21 1.66 3.26
C LEU A 21 6.49 0.65 4.18
N ALA A 22 5.86 1.13 5.24
CA ALA A 22 5.08 0.29 6.14
C ALA A 22 3.91 -0.39 5.40
N ILE A 23 3.19 0.34 4.55
CA ILE A 23 2.08 -0.22 3.78
C ILE A 23 2.58 -1.25 2.77
N ILE A 24 3.65 -0.97 2.03
CA ILE A 24 4.26 -1.94 1.11
C ILE A 24 4.71 -3.20 1.86
N SER A 25 5.34 -3.05 3.03
CA SER A 25 5.74 -4.18 3.88
C SER A 25 4.56 -5.06 4.29
N VAL A 26 3.44 -4.45 4.72
CA VAL A 26 2.21 -5.18 5.06
C VAL A 26 1.63 -5.89 3.83
N LEU A 27 1.64 -5.25 2.66
CA LEU A 27 1.16 -5.86 1.42
C LEU A 27 1.99 -7.08 1.02
N ILE A 28 3.31 -7.02 1.16
CA ILE A 28 4.20 -8.17 0.92
C ILE A 28 3.85 -9.31 1.88
N LEU A 29 3.65 -9.02 3.17
CA LEU A 29 3.25 -10.02 4.15
C LEU A 29 1.92 -10.70 3.77
N VAL A 30 0.94 -9.90 3.33
CA VAL A 30 -0.35 -10.41 2.84
C VAL A 30 -0.17 -11.35 1.65
N LEU A 31 0.68 -10.99 0.68
CA LEU A 31 0.96 -11.82 -0.49
C LEU A 31 1.65 -13.14 -0.11
N VAL A 32 2.63 -13.09 0.80
CA VAL A 32 3.29 -14.30 1.31
C VAL A 32 2.28 -15.23 1.98
N MET A 33 1.37 -14.69 2.79
CA MET A 33 0.31 -15.48 3.42
C MET A 33 -0.64 -16.11 2.39
N GLN A 34 -0.99 -15.40 1.30
CA GLN A 34 -1.82 -15.97 0.23
C GLN A 34 -1.13 -17.13 -0.50
N VAL A 35 0.17 -17.00 -0.80
CA VAL A 35 0.95 -18.09 -1.41
C VAL A 35 1.02 -19.29 -0.46
N TRP A 36 1.23 -19.04 0.83
CA TRP A 36 1.28 -20.10 1.85
C TRP A 36 -0.07 -20.82 2.02
N LEU A 37 -1.18 -20.08 2.06
CA LEU A 37 -2.52 -20.68 2.11
C LEU A 37 -2.82 -21.51 0.86
N LEU A 38 -2.37 -21.05 -0.32
CA LEU A 38 -2.52 -21.79 -1.57
C LEU A 38 -1.74 -23.11 -1.52
N THR A 39 -0.49 -23.11 -1.07
CA THR A 39 0.29 -24.34 -0.96
C THR A 39 -0.30 -25.29 0.08
N ALA A 40 -0.80 -24.79 1.22
CA ALA A 40 -1.50 -25.60 2.22
C ALA A 40 -2.77 -26.26 1.65
N ALA A 41 -3.60 -25.49 0.92
CA ALA A 41 -4.80 -26.00 0.29
C ALA A 41 -4.51 -27.04 -0.81
N LEU A 42 -3.42 -26.85 -1.57
CA LEU A 42 -2.97 -27.81 -2.57
C LEU A 42 -2.42 -29.08 -1.93
N ASN A 43 -1.65 -28.95 -0.84
CA ASN A 43 -1.12 -30.09 -0.11
C ASN A 43 -2.25 -30.97 0.41
N GLU A 44 -3.25 -30.37 1.06
CA GLU A 44 -4.43 -31.08 1.55
C GLU A 44 -5.24 -31.71 0.39
N SER A 45 -5.37 -30.98 -0.74
CA SER A 45 -6.06 -31.49 -1.93
C SER A 45 -5.42 -32.76 -2.49
N LEU A 46 -4.11 -32.85 -2.45
CA LEU A 46 -3.37 -34.01 -2.96
C LEU A 46 -3.51 -35.20 -2.00
N ASP A 47 -3.69 -34.93 -0.71
CA ASP A 47 -4.02 -35.92 0.31
C ASP A 47 -5.47 -36.44 0.22
N GLY A 48 -6.24 -35.97 -0.77
CA GLY A 48 -7.61 -36.39 -1.04
C GLY A 48 -8.65 -35.75 -0.13
N ASN A 49 -8.23 -34.90 0.80
CA ASN A 49 -9.12 -34.22 1.73
C ASN A 49 -9.41 -32.79 1.23
N ASN A 50 -10.68 -32.40 1.16
CA ASN A 50 -11.08 -31.10 0.60
C ASN A 50 -11.48 -30.08 1.66
N ALA A 51 -11.26 -30.40 2.93
CA ALA A 51 -11.67 -29.57 4.06
C ALA A 51 -11.03 -28.17 4.03
N VAL A 52 -9.79 -28.05 3.55
CA VAL A 52 -8.99 -26.82 3.65
C VAL A 52 -9.18 -25.88 2.44
N LYS A 53 -9.67 -26.37 1.29
CA LYS A 53 -9.79 -25.57 0.05
C LYS A 53 -10.70 -24.35 0.19
N TRP A 54 -11.92 -24.57 0.68
CA TRP A 54 -12.92 -23.51 0.83
C TRP A 54 -12.53 -22.48 1.88
N PRO A 55 -12.06 -22.88 3.08
CA PRO A 55 -11.51 -21.94 4.07
C PRO A 55 -10.32 -21.14 3.54
N ALA A 56 -9.35 -21.78 2.88
CA ALA A 56 -8.16 -21.10 2.35
C ALA A 56 -8.51 -20.08 1.25
N PHE A 57 -9.50 -20.39 0.42
CA PHE A 57 -10.02 -19.47 -0.59
C PHE A 57 -10.68 -18.24 0.06
N MET A 58 -11.57 -18.44 1.03
CA MET A 58 -12.22 -17.34 1.76
C MET A 58 -11.21 -16.48 2.52
N ALA A 59 -10.25 -17.09 3.20
CA ALA A 59 -9.18 -16.38 3.89
C ALA A 59 -8.36 -15.53 2.92
N SER A 60 -7.96 -16.10 1.78
CA SER A 60 -7.22 -15.37 0.74
C SER A 60 -8.03 -14.22 0.16
N ALA A 61 -9.33 -14.40 -0.08
CA ALA A 61 -10.21 -13.35 -0.57
C ALA A 61 -10.31 -12.17 0.43
N VAL A 62 -10.49 -12.45 1.72
CA VAL A 62 -10.54 -11.42 2.77
C VAL A 62 -9.19 -10.69 2.88
N LEU A 63 -8.07 -11.41 2.84
CA LEU A 63 -6.74 -10.81 2.85
C LEU A 63 -6.51 -9.91 1.63
N PHE A 64 -6.92 -10.36 0.44
CA PHE A 64 -6.80 -9.59 -0.79
C PHE A 64 -7.62 -8.30 -0.73
N LEU A 65 -8.88 -8.38 -0.30
CA LEU A 65 -9.74 -7.20 -0.13
C LEU A 65 -9.18 -6.24 0.92
N SER A 66 -8.61 -6.75 2.01
CA SER A 66 -7.94 -5.93 3.02
C SER A 66 -6.72 -5.20 2.44
N GLY A 67 -5.91 -5.89 1.64
CA GLY A 67 -4.79 -5.28 0.92
C GLY A 67 -5.24 -4.23 -0.09
N ALA A 68 -6.31 -4.50 -0.85
CA ALA A 68 -6.90 -3.55 -1.79
C ALA A 68 -7.46 -2.30 -1.08
N ALA A 69 -8.12 -2.48 0.06
CA ALA A 69 -8.59 -1.40 0.91
C ALA A 69 -7.42 -0.57 1.47
N LEU A 70 -6.32 -1.23 1.85
CA LEU A 70 -5.11 -0.56 2.32
C LEU A 70 -4.44 0.27 1.21
N LEU A 71 -4.40 -0.24 -0.02
CA LEU A 71 -3.99 0.54 -1.20
C LEU A 71 -4.92 1.72 -1.46
N HIS A 72 -6.24 1.54 -1.31
CA HIS A 72 -7.20 2.62 -1.47
C HIS A 72 -6.99 3.74 -0.45
N TYR A 73 -6.46 3.40 0.74
CA TYR A 73 -6.16 4.36 1.79
C TYR A 73 -4.84 5.13 1.57
N LEU A 74 -4.04 4.81 0.54
CA LEU A 74 -2.84 5.61 0.23
C LEU A 74 -3.25 7.02 -0.22
N PRO A 75 -2.81 8.09 0.46
CA PRO A 75 -3.06 9.44 0.00
C PRO A 75 -2.38 9.65 -1.35
N ASP A 76 -3.20 9.94 -2.36
CA ASP A 76 -2.86 10.07 -3.77
C ASP A 76 -1.67 11.02 -4.00
N PRO A 77 -0.42 10.52 -4.16
CA PRO A 77 0.78 11.37 -4.21
C PRO A 77 0.76 12.30 -5.44
N ILE A 78 0.07 11.84 -6.49
CA ILE A 78 -0.07 12.50 -7.78
C ILE A 78 -0.89 13.79 -7.66
N ARG A 79 -1.88 13.83 -6.76
CA ARG A 79 -2.71 15.04 -6.54
C ARG A 79 -1.91 16.16 -5.89
N HIS A 80 -1.00 15.84 -4.97
CA HIS A 80 -0.13 16.84 -4.36
C HIS A 80 0.89 17.41 -5.35
N ALA A 81 1.56 16.56 -6.13
CA ALA A 81 2.51 17.01 -7.15
C ALA A 81 1.85 17.92 -8.20
N ARG A 82 0.61 17.61 -8.62
CA ARG A 82 -0.15 18.42 -9.58
C ARG A 82 -0.62 19.76 -9.00
N LYS A 83 -0.96 19.81 -7.71
CA LYS A 83 -1.38 21.06 -7.04
C LYS A 83 -0.21 22.03 -6.85
N VAL A 84 0.97 21.53 -6.48
CA VAL A 84 2.19 22.34 -6.35
C VAL A 84 2.61 22.95 -7.69
N ARG A 85 2.54 22.17 -8.78
CA ARG A 85 2.91 22.65 -10.12
C ARG A 85 2.03 23.83 -10.59
N ARG A 86 0.71 23.79 -10.30
CA ARG A 86 -0.21 24.88 -10.66
C ARG A 86 0.05 26.18 -9.90
N HIS A 87 0.41 26.11 -8.61
CA HIS A 87 0.79 27.30 -7.84
C HIS A 87 2.10 27.92 -8.34
N GLN A 88 3.07 27.08 -8.74
CA GLN A 88 4.32 27.54 -9.36
C GLN A 88 4.07 28.28 -10.68
N GLU A 89 3.23 27.74 -11.56
CA GLU A 89 2.87 28.39 -12.83
C GLU A 89 2.10 29.70 -12.64
N GLN A 90 1.22 29.80 -11.64
CA GLN A 90 0.53 31.06 -11.33
C GLN A 90 1.46 32.14 -10.78
N SER A 91 2.46 31.79 -9.95
CA SER A 91 3.42 32.77 -9.42
C SER A 91 4.36 33.34 -10.48
N LYS A 92 4.59 32.60 -11.59
CA LYS A 92 5.40 33.07 -12.72
C LYS A 92 4.64 33.98 -13.69
N ARG A 93 3.31 34.05 -13.57
CA ARG A 93 2.43 34.86 -14.43
C ARG A 93 2.01 36.20 -13.80
N LEU A 94 2.42 36.45 -12.56
CA LEU A 94 2.25 37.69 -11.81
C LEU A 94 3.61 38.38 -11.68
#